data_AF-A0AAX1G7H5-F1
#
_entry.id   AF-A0AAX1G7H5-F1
#
_cell.length_a   1.000
_cell.length_b   1.000
_cell.length_c   1.000
_cell.angle_alpha   90.00
_cell.angle_beta   90.00
_cell.angle_gamma   90.00
#
_symmetry.space_group_name_H-M   'P 1'
#
loop_
_entity.id
_entity.type
_entity.pdbx_description
1 polymer ?
#
loop_
_entity_poly.entity_id
_entity_poly.type
_entity_poly.pdbx_seq_one_letter_code
_entity_poly.pdbx_strand_id
1 'polypeptide(L)'
;MRQIIASAFVSLDGVMQAPGGQDEDRSGGFRFGGWTAPYWDDAVAETMSDLFSAPFDLLLGRRTYDIFAGYWPHITDEADPFSADIARVFNQATKYVATHHGETLTWENSQWLGQDILARLRELKRTQGPVLLVQGSSTLMQQLLANDLVDELRLLTYPVLLGGGKRLFDDNAAPAAFTLAHSVVSPGGVIVAHYRRSGEVTTGSFVAESAAAAQP
;
A
#
# COMPACT_ATOMS: atom_id res chain seq x y z
N MET A 1 -8.38 -18.77 0.18
CA MET A 1 -7.85 -17.78 1.15
C MET A 1 -7.63 -16.49 0.40
N ARG A 2 -8.13 -15.39 0.93
CA ARG A 2 -7.94 -14.06 0.34
C ARG A 2 -6.53 -13.57 0.63
N GLN A 3 -5.88 -12.98 -0.37
CA GLN A 3 -4.57 -12.38 -0.24
C GLN A 3 -4.69 -10.89 0.09
N ILE A 4 -3.75 -10.35 0.87
CA ILE A 4 -3.57 -8.92 1.12
C ILE A 4 -2.45 -8.41 0.22
N ILE A 5 -2.80 -7.50 -0.68
CA ILE A 5 -1.86 -6.75 -1.52
C ILE A 5 -1.72 -5.35 -0.91
N ALA A 6 -0.53 -5.00 -0.44
CA ALA A 6 -0.21 -3.65 0.01
C ALA A 6 0.49 -2.89 -1.11
N SER A 7 -0.19 -1.89 -1.66
CA SER A 7 0.32 -1.05 -2.75
C SER A 7 0.58 0.38 -2.27
N ALA A 8 1.79 0.89 -2.47
CA ALA A 8 2.18 2.20 -1.96
C ALA A 8 3.04 2.99 -2.96
N PHE A 9 2.76 4.29 -3.04
CA PHE A 9 3.67 5.28 -3.56
C PHE A 9 4.65 5.68 -2.45
N VAL A 10 5.96 5.54 -2.69
CA VAL A 10 6.99 5.81 -1.70
C VAL A 10 8.10 6.69 -2.28
N SER A 11 8.56 7.67 -1.52
CA SER A 11 9.80 8.41 -1.81
C SER A 11 11.04 7.53 -1.60
N LEU A 12 12.22 8.00 -2.00
CA LEU A 12 13.49 7.29 -1.75
C LEU A 12 13.76 7.07 -0.26
N ASP A 13 13.30 7.99 0.59
CA ASP A 13 13.34 7.87 2.04
C ASP A 13 12.06 7.24 2.62
N GLY A 14 11.22 6.58 1.83
CA GLY A 14 10.11 5.75 2.31
C GLY A 14 8.87 6.50 2.80
N VAL A 15 8.75 7.79 2.52
CA VAL A 15 7.56 8.60 2.84
C VAL A 15 6.45 8.31 1.83
N MET A 16 5.23 8.16 2.33
CA MET A 16 4.03 7.85 1.52
C MET A 16 2.85 8.81 1.79
N GLN A 17 3.09 9.91 2.51
CA GLN A 17 2.04 10.86 2.91
C GLN A 17 1.63 11.76 1.75
N ALA A 18 0.31 11.96 1.59
CA ALA A 18 -0.29 12.89 0.63
C ALA A 18 0.27 12.80 -0.81
N PRO A 19 0.38 11.60 -1.42
CA PRO A 19 1.00 11.48 -2.73
C PRO A 19 0.18 12.11 -3.86
N GLY A 20 -1.16 12.12 -3.77
CA GLY A 20 -2.03 12.57 -4.85
C GLY A 20 -2.32 14.06 -4.84
N GLY A 21 -2.85 14.59 -3.72
CA GLY A 21 -3.28 16.00 -3.63
C GLY A 21 -2.38 16.87 -2.76
N GLN A 22 -2.22 18.15 -3.13
CA GLN A 22 -1.48 19.14 -2.32
C GLN A 22 -2.02 19.25 -0.88
N ASP A 23 -3.33 19.04 -0.73
CA ASP A 23 -4.06 19.20 0.54
C ASP A 23 -4.57 17.88 1.12
N GLU A 24 -4.19 16.75 0.52
CA GLU A 24 -4.68 15.41 0.86
C GLU A 24 -4.42 15.03 2.33
N ASP A 25 -3.20 15.29 2.83
CA ASP A 25 -2.85 15.08 4.24
C ASP A 25 -1.72 16.02 4.69
N ARG A 26 -2.09 17.18 5.23
CA ARG A 26 -1.15 18.18 5.81
C ARG A 26 -0.74 17.90 7.26
N SER A 27 -1.11 16.76 7.84
CA SER A 27 -0.81 16.48 9.25
C SER A 27 0.69 16.45 9.53
N GLY A 28 1.06 16.81 10.77
CA GLY A 28 2.46 16.96 11.16
C GLY A 28 3.17 18.12 10.47
N GLY A 29 2.43 19.04 9.82
CA GLY A 29 3.01 20.14 9.06
C GLY A 29 3.65 19.69 7.75
N PHE A 30 3.20 18.57 7.16
CA PHE A 30 3.68 18.10 5.87
C PHE A 30 3.31 19.08 4.76
N ARG A 31 4.30 19.50 3.94
CA ARG A 31 4.17 20.59 2.95
C ARG A 31 4.28 20.14 1.50
N PHE A 32 4.54 18.85 1.27
CA PHE A 32 4.86 18.33 -0.06
C PHE A 32 3.73 17.48 -0.63
N GLY A 33 2.46 17.80 -0.34
CA GLY A 33 1.34 17.05 -0.92
C GLY A 33 1.35 17.08 -2.46
N GLY A 34 0.86 16.03 -3.10
CA GLY A 34 0.83 15.89 -4.56
C GLY A 34 2.20 15.63 -5.19
N TRP A 35 3.18 15.17 -4.39
CA TRP A 35 4.56 15.01 -4.83
C TRP A 35 4.77 13.95 -5.92
N THR A 36 3.78 13.08 -6.22
CA THR A 36 3.89 12.11 -7.32
C THR A 36 3.57 12.73 -8.69
N ALA A 37 2.80 13.81 -8.74
CA ALA A 37 2.30 14.39 -9.99
C ALA A 37 3.40 14.75 -11.02
N PRO A 38 4.58 15.29 -10.64
CA PRO A 38 5.67 15.57 -11.59
C PRO A 38 6.28 14.33 -12.26
N TYR A 39 6.02 13.13 -11.73
CA TYR A 39 6.59 11.87 -12.19
C TYR A 39 5.54 10.97 -12.87
N TRP A 40 4.34 11.49 -13.11
CA TRP A 40 3.29 10.72 -13.75
C TRP A 40 3.59 10.56 -15.25
N ASP A 41 3.70 9.31 -15.69
CA ASP A 41 3.93 8.92 -17.08
C ASP A 41 3.13 7.67 -17.44
N ASP A 42 3.19 7.24 -18.70
CA ASP A 42 2.42 6.11 -19.22
C ASP A 42 2.70 4.80 -18.46
N ALA A 43 3.93 4.57 -18.01
CA ALA A 43 4.28 3.35 -17.29
C ALA A 43 3.71 3.35 -15.85
N VAL A 44 3.67 4.52 -15.20
CA VAL A 44 2.98 4.69 -13.91
C VAL A 44 1.46 4.50 -14.08
N ALA A 45 0.88 5.10 -15.14
CA ALA A 45 -0.54 4.95 -15.44
C ALA A 45 -0.91 3.48 -15.70
N GLU A 46 -0.15 2.77 -16.53
CA GLU A 46 -0.34 1.35 -16.84
C GLU A 46 -0.22 0.47 -15.58
N THR A 47 0.77 0.75 -14.72
CA THR A 47 0.93 0.04 -13.43
C THR A 47 -0.32 0.20 -12.54
N MET A 48 -0.89 1.41 -12.51
CA MET A 48 -2.10 1.67 -11.73
C MET A 48 -3.34 1.03 -12.34
N SER A 49 -3.45 1.03 -13.67
CA SER A 49 -4.51 0.30 -14.37
C SER A 49 -4.41 -1.21 -14.12
N ASP A 50 -3.21 -1.81 -14.14
CA ASP A 50 -2.99 -3.22 -13.78
C ASP A 50 -3.47 -3.52 -12.36
N LEU A 51 -3.10 -2.67 -11.39
CA LEU A 51 -3.48 -2.84 -9.99
C LEU A 51 -5.00 -2.95 -9.79
N PHE A 52 -5.77 -2.22 -10.59
CA PHE A 52 -7.23 -2.14 -10.47
C PHE A 52 -7.98 -3.01 -11.49
N SER A 53 -7.27 -3.76 -12.34
CA SER A 53 -7.85 -4.54 -13.43
C SER A 53 -8.61 -5.78 -12.95
N ALA A 54 -8.13 -6.42 -11.88
CA ALA A 54 -8.75 -7.59 -11.27
C ALA A 54 -9.69 -7.19 -10.12
N PRO A 55 -10.75 -7.96 -9.82
CA PRO A 55 -11.61 -7.68 -8.68
C PRO A 55 -10.83 -7.61 -7.35
N PHE A 56 -11.09 -6.57 -6.56
CA PHE A 56 -10.53 -6.35 -5.21
C PHE A 56 -11.63 -5.85 -4.26
N ASP A 57 -11.43 -6.09 -2.96
CA ASP A 57 -12.04 -5.27 -1.92
C ASP A 57 -10.98 -4.34 -1.32
N LEU A 58 -11.38 -3.15 -0.91
CA LEU A 58 -10.51 -2.19 -0.26
C LEU A 58 -10.37 -2.50 1.23
N LEU A 59 -9.14 -2.38 1.74
CA LEU A 59 -8.83 -2.43 3.15
C LEU A 59 -8.20 -1.10 3.57
N LEU A 60 -8.93 -0.30 4.34
CA LEU A 60 -8.64 1.11 4.57
C LEU A 60 -8.52 1.42 6.07
N GLY A 61 -7.56 2.26 6.45
CA GLY A 61 -7.59 2.94 7.74
C GLY A 61 -8.51 4.15 7.70
N ARG A 62 -8.99 4.61 8.86
CA ARG A 62 -9.94 5.72 8.99
C ARG A 62 -9.64 6.93 8.12
N ARG A 63 -8.40 7.44 8.16
CA ARG A 63 -8.04 8.67 7.43
C ARG A 63 -8.11 8.48 5.92
N THR A 64 -7.56 7.39 5.39
CA THR A 64 -7.64 7.12 3.95
C THR A 64 -9.09 6.93 3.53
N TYR A 65 -9.90 6.27 4.36
CA TYR A 65 -11.33 6.19 4.13
C TYR A 65 -11.99 7.57 4.04
N ASP A 66 -11.71 8.49 4.96
CA ASP A 66 -12.28 9.85 4.93
C ASP A 66 -11.93 10.60 3.64
N ILE A 67 -10.65 10.52 3.23
CA ILE A 67 -10.16 11.14 1.99
C ILE A 67 -10.88 10.51 0.78
N PHE A 68 -10.96 9.19 0.73
CA PHE A 68 -11.54 8.47 -0.41
C PHE A 68 -13.05 8.66 -0.50
N ALA A 69 -13.76 8.58 0.63
CA ALA A 69 -15.20 8.80 0.71
C ALA A 69 -15.59 10.24 0.36
N GLY A 70 -14.71 11.22 0.63
CA GLY A 70 -14.89 12.61 0.24
C GLY A 70 -14.49 12.95 -1.20
N TYR A 71 -13.98 11.98 -1.97
CA TYR A 71 -13.48 12.21 -3.33
C TYR A 71 -14.14 11.29 -4.36
N TRP A 72 -13.92 9.97 -4.27
CA TRP A 72 -14.31 9.00 -5.31
C TRP A 72 -15.80 8.92 -5.62
N PRO A 73 -16.74 9.07 -4.66
CA PRO A 73 -18.17 9.13 -4.95
C PRO A 73 -18.60 10.32 -5.80
N HIS A 74 -17.76 11.37 -5.88
CA HIS A 74 -18.09 12.63 -6.55
C HIS A 74 -17.47 12.75 -7.94
N ILE A 75 -16.69 11.77 -8.38
CA ILE A 75 -16.12 11.71 -9.72
C ILE A 75 -17.20 11.21 -10.69
N THR A 76 -17.56 12.03 -11.68
CA THR A 76 -18.55 11.72 -12.72
C THR A 76 -17.87 11.17 -13.98
N ASP A 77 -18.65 10.63 -14.92
CA ASP A 77 -18.17 10.19 -16.23
C ASP A 77 -17.62 11.34 -17.11
N GLU A 78 -17.78 12.59 -16.67
CA GLU A 78 -17.24 13.79 -17.32
C GLU A 78 -15.80 14.10 -16.89
N ALA A 79 -15.29 13.42 -15.85
CA ALA A 79 -13.89 13.47 -15.45
C ALA A 79 -12.98 12.82 -16.51
N ASP A 80 -11.67 12.91 -16.31
CA ASP A 80 -10.75 12.16 -17.17
C ASP A 80 -11.05 10.65 -17.09
N PRO A 81 -10.89 9.88 -18.19
CA PRO A 81 -11.27 8.48 -18.22
C PRO A 81 -10.59 7.63 -17.15
N PHE A 82 -9.35 7.95 -16.80
CA PHE A 82 -8.58 7.21 -15.80
C PHE A 82 -9.16 7.38 -14.40
N SER A 83 -9.48 8.62 -13.99
CA SER A 83 -10.16 8.89 -12.72
C SER A 83 -11.57 8.29 -12.67
N ALA A 84 -12.33 8.38 -13.77
CA ALA A 84 -13.67 7.79 -13.86
C ALA A 84 -13.65 6.26 -13.73
N ASP A 85 -12.65 5.60 -14.32
CA ASP A 85 -12.44 4.16 -14.18
C ASP A 85 -12.18 3.75 -12.73
N ILE A 86 -11.27 4.46 -12.04
CA ILE A 86 -10.96 4.20 -10.63
C ILE A 86 -12.17 4.43 -9.74
N ALA A 87 -12.88 5.54 -9.94
CA ALA A 87 -14.08 5.88 -9.18
C ALA A 87 -15.12 4.75 -9.28
N ARG A 88 -15.37 4.22 -10.48
CA ARG A 88 -16.30 3.11 -10.69
C ARG A 88 -15.93 1.87 -9.89
N VAL A 89 -14.68 1.40 -10.02
CA VAL A 89 -14.25 0.17 -9.33
C VAL A 89 -14.15 0.36 -7.81
N PHE A 90 -13.77 1.55 -7.33
CA PHE A 90 -13.75 1.86 -5.90
C PHE A 90 -15.15 1.94 -5.31
N ASN A 91 -16.10 2.54 -6.02
CA ASN A 91 -17.50 2.63 -5.58
C ASN A 91 -18.16 1.24 -5.51
N GLN A 92 -17.82 0.34 -6.44
CA GLN A 92 -18.31 -1.04 -6.46
C GLN A 92 -17.66 -1.97 -5.42
N ALA A 93 -16.38 -1.79 -5.12
CA ALA A 93 -15.65 -2.63 -4.16
C ALA A 93 -16.26 -2.57 -2.75
N THR A 94 -16.13 -3.66 -1.98
CA THR A 94 -16.37 -3.62 -0.52
C THR A 94 -15.23 -2.85 0.13
N LYS A 95 -15.53 -1.99 1.12
CA LYS A 95 -14.50 -1.29 1.92
C LYS A 95 -14.50 -1.86 3.33
N TYR A 96 -13.47 -2.62 3.69
CA TYR A 96 -13.23 -3.00 5.08
C TYR A 96 -12.44 -1.90 5.79
N VAL A 97 -13.04 -1.29 6.81
CA VAL A 97 -12.49 -0.08 7.44
C VAL A 97 -12.02 -0.36 8.87
N ALA A 98 -10.73 -0.14 9.10
CA ALA A 98 -10.09 -0.14 10.41
C ALA A 98 -10.30 1.22 11.10
N THR A 99 -11.24 1.25 12.04
CA THR A 99 -11.64 2.43 12.82
C THR A 99 -12.20 2.01 14.17
N HIS A 100 -12.22 2.91 15.15
CA HIS A 100 -12.91 2.69 16.44
C HIS A 100 -14.41 3.05 16.40
N HIS A 101 -14.84 3.80 15.38
CA HIS A 101 -16.20 4.33 15.21
C HIS A 101 -16.80 3.86 13.87
N GLY A 102 -17.27 2.62 13.82
CA GLY A 102 -17.80 1.99 12.61
C GLY A 102 -19.15 2.55 12.14
N GLU A 103 -19.94 3.08 13.06
CA GLU A 103 -21.25 3.69 12.84
C GLU A 103 -21.20 4.97 11.99
N THR A 104 -20.01 5.55 11.80
CA THR A 104 -19.78 6.79 11.06
C THR A 104 -19.44 6.57 9.58
N LEU A 105 -19.47 5.31 9.10
CA LEU A 105 -19.15 4.97 7.72
C LEU A 105 -20.37 5.25 6.83
N THR A 106 -20.22 6.16 5.87
CA THR A 106 -21.32 6.63 4.99
C THR A 106 -21.13 6.23 3.54
N TRP A 107 -19.91 5.92 3.10
CA TRP A 107 -19.65 5.46 1.74
C TRP A 107 -20.26 4.06 1.51
N GLU A 108 -20.96 3.88 0.40
CA GLU A 108 -21.59 2.61 0.04
C GLU A 108 -20.59 1.43 0.04
N ASN A 109 -21.09 0.25 0.42
CA ASN A 109 -20.32 -1.00 0.56
C ASN A 109 -19.24 -0.97 1.66
N SER A 110 -19.35 -0.07 2.64
CA SER A 110 -18.46 -0.04 3.79
C SER A 110 -18.83 -1.05 4.86
N GLN A 111 -17.84 -1.77 5.37
CA GLN A 111 -17.92 -2.69 6.48
C GLN A 111 -16.90 -2.32 7.56
N TRP A 112 -17.37 -2.18 8.79
CA TRP A 112 -16.49 -1.99 9.93
C TRP A 112 -15.78 -3.30 10.29
N LEU A 113 -14.46 -3.24 10.53
CA LEU A 113 -13.67 -4.40 10.97
C LEU A 113 -13.89 -4.77 12.45
N GLY A 114 -14.64 -3.96 13.21
CA GLY A 114 -14.84 -4.17 14.63
C GLY A 114 -13.66 -3.65 15.47
N GLN A 115 -13.69 -3.97 16.77
CA GLN A 115 -12.68 -3.50 17.72
C GLN A 115 -11.36 -4.28 17.62
N ASP A 116 -11.42 -5.60 17.38
CA ASP A 116 -10.24 -6.43 17.14
C ASP A 116 -9.97 -6.58 15.65
N ILE A 117 -9.31 -5.55 15.10
CA ILE A 117 -8.99 -5.44 13.67
C ILE A 117 -8.15 -6.64 13.21
N LEU A 118 -7.15 -7.06 13.98
CA LEU A 118 -6.23 -8.14 13.58
C LEU A 118 -6.91 -9.50 13.58
N ALA A 119 -7.73 -9.81 14.59
CA ALA A 119 -8.53 -11.03 14.59
C ALA A 119 -9.47 -11.06 13.38
N ARG A 120 -10.18 -9.95 13.12
CA ARG A 120 -11.09 -9.86 11.99
C ARG A 120 -10.39 -10.03 10.65
N LEU A 121 -9.21 -9.45 10.47
CA LEU A 121 -8.41 -9.61 9.25
C LEU A 121 -7.96 -11.05 9.04
N ARG A 122 -7.55 -11.76 10.10
CA ARG A 122 -7.19 -13.19 10.01
C ARG A 122 -8.39 -14.05 9.62
N GLU A 123 -9.59 -13.75 10.10
CA GLU A 123 -10.82 -14.40 9.64
C GLU A 123 -11.10 -14.10 8.18
N LEU A 124 -11.00 -12.83 7.78
CA LEU A 124 -11.27 -12.41 6.41
C LEU A 124 -10.31 -13.06 5.41
N LYS A 125 -9.03 -13.21 5.73
CA LYS A 125 -8.07 -13.97 4.90
C LYS A 125 -8.49 -15.43 4.69
N ARG A 126 -9.24 -16.04 5.60
CA ARG A 126 -9.71 -17.44 5.48
C ARG A 126 -10.95 -17.59 4.61
N THR A 127 -11.66 -16.52 4.27
CA THR A 127 -12.85 -16.60 3.42
C THR A 127 -12.47 -16.77 1.94
N GLN A 128 -13.49 -16.93 1.10
CA GLN A 128 -13.39 -16.80 -0.35
C GLN A 128 -13.76 -15.37 -0.76
N GLY A 129 -13.19 -14.90 -1.86
CA GLY A 129 -13.45 -13.55 -2.37
C GLY A 129 -12.24 -12.98 -3.11
N PRO A 130 -12.36 -11.74 -3.60
CA PRO A 130 -11.28 -11.06 -4.29
C PRO A 130 -10.10 -10.77 -3.35
N VAL A 131 -8.99 -10.25 -3.88
CA VAL A 131 -7.88 -9.78 -3.03
C VAL A 131 -8.34 -8.64 -2.12
N LEU A 132 -7.63 -8.43 -1.01
CA LEU A 132 -7.76 -7.28 -0.13
C LEU A 132 -6.67 -6.28 -0.52
N LEU A 133 -7.05 -5.19 -1.16
CA LEU A 133 -6.14 -4.15 -1.60
C LEU A 133 -6.02 -3.04 -0.55
N VAL A 134 -4.80 -2.77 -0.13
CA VAL A 134 -4.45 -1.69 0.81
C VAL A 134 -3.70 -0.62 0.01
N GLN A 135 -4.25 0.59 -0.05
CA GLN A 135 -3.77 1.73 -0.83
C GLN A 135 -3.68 2.94 0.11
N GLY A 136 -2.57 3.03 0.85
CA GLY A 136 -2.62 3.56 2.22
C GLY A 136 -3.55 2.71 3.12
N SER A 137 -3.72 2.98 4.41
CA SER A 137 -3.12 4.01 5.27
C SER A 137 -1.79 3.53 5.84
N SER A 138 -0.83 4.43 6.02
CA SER A 138 0.48 4.11 6.63
C SER A 138 0.36 3.34 7.94
N THR A 139 -0.49 3.79 8.87
CA THR A 139 -0.71 3.09 10.16
C THR A 139 -1.26 1.67 9.98
N LEU A 140 -2.19 1.46 9.03
CA LEU A 140 -2.74 0.13 8.77
C LEU A 140 -1.70 -0.77 8.09
N MET A 141 -0.95 -0.24 7.12
CA MET A 141 0.15 -0.98 6.48
C MET A 141 1.21 -1.41 7.50
N GLN A 142 1.63 -0.52 8.39
CA GLN A 142 2.56 -0.83 9.47
C GLN A 142 2.03 -1.95 10.37
N GLN A 143 0.75 -1.91 10.75
CA GLN A 143 0.13 -3.00 11.53
C GLN A 143 0.11 -4.33 10.78
N LEU A 144 -0.20 -4.33 9.48
CA LEU A 144 -0.19 -5.53 8.65
C LEU A 144 1.21 -6.13 8.51
N LEU A 145 2.22 -5.28 8.30
CA LEU A 145 3.62 -5.68 8.20
C LEU A 145 4.16 -6.21 9.54
N ALA A 146 3.83 -5.55 10.65
CA ALA A 146 4.20 -6.00 12.01
C ALA A 146 3.58 -7.37 12.38
N ASN A 147 2.51 -7.79 11.70
CA ASN A 147 1.79 -9.03 11.98
C ASN A 147 1.93 -10.09 10.87
N ASP A 148 2.86 -9.89 9.92
CA ASP A 148 3.12 -10.81 8.80
C ASP A 148 1.86 -11.14 7.99
N LEU A 149 0.98 -10.15 7.78
CA LEU A 149 -0.29 -10.33 7.09
C LEU A 149 -0.24 -10.00 5.60
N VAL A 150 0.81 -9.32 5.13
CA VAL A 150 0.97 -8.90 3.73
C VAL A 150 1.50 -10.05 2.87
N ASP A 151 0.76 -10.41 1.81
CA ASP A 151 1.17 -11.49 0.89
C ASP A 151 1.98 -10.93 -0.30
N GLU A 152 1.64 -9.72 -0.77
CA GLU A 152 2.32 -9.03 -1.86
C GLU A 152 2.50 -7.54 -1.54
N LEU A 153 3.70 -7.02 -1.74
CA LEU A 153 4.04 -5.60 -1.70
C LEU A 153 4.22 -5.08 -3.12
N ARG A 154 3.43 -4.09 -3.52
CA ARG A 154 3.59 -3.37 -4.80
C ARG A 154 4.06 -1.96 -4.52
N LEU A 155 5.32 -1.68 -4.82
CA LEU A 155 5.96 -0.41 -4.49
C LEU A 155 6.23 0.36 -5.76
N LEU A 156 5.75 1.60 -5.81
CA LEU A 156 6.22 2.58 -6.79
C LEU A 156 7.14 3.55 -6.04
N THR A 157 8.44 3.37 -6.25
CA THR A 157 9.49 4.17 -5.60
C THR A 157 9.85 5.33 -6.50
N TYR A 158 9.55 6.54 -6.04
CA TYR A 158 9.77 7.78 -6.79
C TYR A 158 11.14 8.36 -6.46
N PRO A 159 11.83 8.97 -7.45
CA PRO A 159 13.19 9.52 -7.27
C PRO A 159 13.16 10.90 -6.60
N VAL A 160 12.59 10.96 -5.38
CA VAL A 160 12.47 12.17 -4.56
C VAL A 160 12.78 11.85 -3.10
N LEU A 161 13.39 12.81 -2.38
CA LEU A 161 13.57 12.78 -0.93
C LEU A 161 12.65 13.82 -0.30
N LEU A 162 11.84 13.39 0.68
CA LEU A 162 10.88 14.28 1.35
C LEU A 162 11.33 14.67 2.77
N GLY A 163 12.28 13.91 3.34
CA GLY A 163 12.90 14.12 4.64
C GLY A 163 12.00 13.67 5.80
N GLY A 164 10.77 14.19 5.85
CA GLY A 164 9.81 13.92 6.91
C GLY A 164 8.40 13.69 6.39
N GLY A 165 7.62 12.94 7.15
CA GLY A 165 6.25 12.55 6.80
C GLY A 165 5.97 11.12 7.26
N LYS A 166 4.74 10.66 7.03
CA LYS A 166 4.35 9.28 7.33
C LYS A 166 5.06 8.31 6.40
N ARG A 167 5.69 7.28 6.97
CA ARG A 167 6.50 6.28 6.26
C ARG A 167 5.74 4.97 6.08
N LEU A 168 6.10 4.23 5.03
CA LEU A 168 5.56 2.88 4.80
C LEU A 168 5.99 1.92 5.92
N PHE A 169 7.30 1.89 6.20
CA PHE A 169 7.89 1.08 7.25
C PHE A 169 8.12 1.92 8.51
N ASP A 170 7.86 1.31 9.65
CA ASP A 170 8.35 1.74 10.96
C ASP A 170 9.31 0.69 11.53
N ASP A 171 9.77 0.88 12.76
CA ASP A 171 10.71 -0.04 13.42
C ASP A 171 10.02 -1.32 13.95
N ASN A 172 8.72 -1.51 13.70
CA ASN A 172 7.94 -2.64 14.24
C ASN A 172 7.61 -3.71 13.19
N ALA A 173 8.05 -3.55 11.94
CA ALA A 173 7.79 -4.52 10.89
C ALA A 173 8.36 -5.91 11.25
N ALA A 174 7.58 -6.98 11.01
CA ALA A 174 8.05 -8.33 11.24
C ALA A 174 9.15 -8.69 10.21
N PRO A 175 10.27 -9.31 10.63
CA PRO A 175 11.27 -9.79 9.69
C PRO A 175 10.69 -10.83 8.74
N ALA A 176 10.81 -10.59 7.43
CA ALA A 176 10.26 -11.44 6.40
C ALA A 176 11.14 -11.40 5.13
N ALA A 177 11.21 -12.52 4.43
CA ALA A 177 11.81 -12.59 3.09
C ALA A 177 10.73 -12.38 2.03
N PHE A 178 11.11 -11.70 0.95
CA PHE A 178 10.28 -11.53 -0.23
C PHE A 178 11.06 -11.88 -1.51
N THR A 179 10.35 -12.32 -2.54
CA THR A 179 10.89 -12.56 -3.88
C THR A 179 10.33 -11.52 -4.83
N LEU A 180 11.20 -10.93 -5.66
CA LEU A 180 10.76 -10.05 -6.74
C LEU A 180 9.97 -10.84 -7.79
N ALA A 181 8.72 -10.46 -7.99
CA ALA A 181 7.81 -11.06 -8.95
C ALA A 181 7.70 -10.27 -10.26
N HIS A 182 7.88 -8.95 -10.21
CA HIS A 182 7.80 -8.05 -11.35
C HIS A 182 8.55 -6.76 -11.05
N SER A 183 9.16 -6.14 -12.07
CA SER A 183 9.72 -4.79 -11.96
C SER A 183 9.70 -4.04 -13.29
N VAL A 184 9.44 -2.74 -13.25
CA VAL A 184 9.62 -1.82 -14.38
C VAL A 184 10.20 -0.50 -13.88
N VAL A 185 10.98 0.18 -14.73
CA VAL A 185 11.46 1.54 -14.48
C VAL A 185 10.78 2.46 -15.48
N SER A 186 10.09 3.47 -14.98
CA SER A 186 9.41 4.45 -15.80
C SER A 186 10.41 5.43 -16.44
N PRO A 187 10.09 6.09 -17.57
CA PRO A 187 10.90 7.17 -18.12
C PRO A 187 11.15 8.32 -17.13
N GLY A 188 10.19 8.60 -16.24
CA GLY A 188 10.31 9.55 -15.13
C GLY A 188 11.21 9.09 -13.97
N GLY A 189 11.77 7.88 -14.03
CA GLY A 189 12.66 7.31 -13.02
C GLY A 189 11.94 6.64 -11.85
N VAL A 190 10.63 6.42 -11.94
CA VAL A 190 9.88 5.67 -10.92
C VAL A 190 10.19 4.19 -11.06
N ILE A 191 10.62 3.56 -9.97
CA ILE A 191 10.85 2.11 -9.92
C ILE A 191 9.59 1.44 -9.38
N VAL A 192 8.95 0.66 -10.22
CA VAL A 192 7.83 -0.21 -9.82
C VAL A 192 8.40 -1.59 -9.53
N ALA A 193 8.08 -2.14 -8.36
CA ALA A 193 8.48 -3.48 -7.97
C ALA A 193 7.36 -4.21 -7.21
N HIS A 194 7.06 -5.43 -7.63
CA HIS A 194 6.11 -6.31 -6.94
C HIS A 194 6.90 -7.41 -6.24
N TYR A 195 6.74 -7.51 -4.93
CA TYR A 195 7.43 -8.46 -4.07
C TYR A 195 6.41 -9.40 -3.43
N ARG A 196 6.62 -10.71 -3.56
CA ARG A 196 5.78 -11.73 -2.92
C ARG A 196 6.46 -12.28 -1.70
N ARG A 197 5.71 -12.38 -0.60
CA ARG A 197 6.17 -12.95 0.66
C ARG A 197 6.65 -14.39 0.43
N SER A 198 7.92 -14.67 0.74
CA SER A 198 8.59 -15.93 0.36
C SER A 198 9.11 -16.77 1.52
N GLY A 199 9.10 -16.27 2.75
CA GLY A 199 9.46 -17.05 3.92
C GLY A 199 10.01 -16.21 5.06
N GLU A 200 10.60 -16.91 6.03
CA GLU A 200 11.42 -16.29 7.07
C GLU A 200 12.72 -15.75 6.48
N VAL A 201 13.34 -14.80 7.18
CA VAL A 201 14.65 -14.25 6.79
C VAL A 201 15.71 -15.33 6.87
N THR A 202 16.41 -15.58 5.76
CA THR A 202 17.59 -16.44 5.72
C THR A 202 18.85 -15.58 5.79
N THR A 203 19.79 -15.91 6.68
CA THR A 203 21.06 -15.20 6.83
C THR A 203 22.22 -16.02 6.26
N GLY A 204 23.29 -15.34 5.85
CA GLY A 204 24.51 -15.94 5.33
C GLY A 204 25.73 -15.10 5.68
N SER A 205 26.92 -15.57 5.30
CA SER A 205 28.19 -14.89 5.57
C SER A 205 28.95 -14.60 4.27
N PHE A 206 29.48 -13.38 4.14
CA PHE A 206 30.48 -13.02 3.12
C PHE A 206 31.91 -13.17 3.64
N VAL A 207 32.09 -13.49 4.93
CA VAL A 207 33.40 -13.79 5.49
C VAL A 207 33.82 -15.14 4.94
N ALA A 208 34.84 -15.15 4.08
CA ALA A 208 35.47 -16.39 3.64
C ALA A 208 35.87 -17.19 4.88
N GLU A 209 35.51 -18.48 4.93
CA GLU A 209 36.07 -19.39 5.92
C GLU A 209 37.58 -19.43 5.71
N SER A 210 38.32 -18.56 6.40
CA SER A 210 39.77 -18.67 6.42
C SER A 210 40.05 -19.98 7.13
N ALA A 211 40.55 -20.96 6.38
CA ALA A 211 40.97 -22.24 6.90
C ALA A 211 41.87 -22.03 8.12
N ALA A 212 41.31 -22.19 9.32
CA ALA A 212 42.05 -22.40 10.53
C ALA A 212 42.60 -23.84 10.50
N ALA A 213 43.49 -24.08 9.54
CA ALA A 213 44.35 -25.26 9.46
C ALA A 213 45.79 -24.76 9.42
N ALA A 214 46.22 -24.20 10.55
CA ALA A 214 47.63 -24.06 10.88
C ALA A 214 47.78 -24.22 12.39
N GLN A 215 47.62 -25.47 12.85
CA GLN A 215 48.34 -25.93 14.04
C GLN A 215 49.83 -26.00 13.67
N PRO A 216 50.70 -25.74 14.66
CA PRO A 216 51.46 -26.87 15.22
C PRO A 216 51.01 -27.25 16.63
#